data_AF-A0A7W6C7K8-F1
#
_entry.id   AF-A0A7W6C7K8-F1
#
_cell.length_a   1.000
_cell.length_b   1.000
_cell.length_c   1.000
_cell.angle_alpha   90.00
_cell.angle_beta   90.00
_cell.angle_gamma   90.00
#
_symmetry.space_group_name_H-M   'P 1'
#
loop_
_entity.id
_entity.type
_entity.pdbx_description
1 polymer ?
#
loop_
_entity_poly.entity_id
_entity_poly.type
_entity_poly.pdbx_seq_one_letter_code
_entity_poly.pdbx_strand_id
1 'polypeptide(L)' 'MATKTLVAAEGRTVHQPDGSLWPAEGMEDPQTHFTRRRIADGDLIVKPREVAKKTEETK' A
#
# COMPACT_ATOMS: atom_id res chain seq x y z
N MET A 1 -3.42 -9.88 -17.44
CA MET A 1 -3.52 -8.63 -16.66
C MET A 1 -2.53 -8.78 -15.50
N ALA A 2 -1.49 -7.95 -15.42
CA ALA A 2 -0.52 -8.04 -14.32
C ALA A 2 -1.15 -7.36 -13.08
N THR A 3 -1.58 -8.14 -12.10
CA THR A 3 -2.01 -7.61 -10.80
C THR A 3 -0.78 -7.12 -10.05
N LYS A 4 -0.78 -5.84 -9.67
CA LYS A 4 0.28 -5.24 -8.86
C LYS A 4 -0.26 -5.07 -7.46
N THR A 5 0.53 -5.46 -6.46
CA THR A 5 0.18 -5.23 -5.05
C THR A 5 0.67 -3.85 -4.65
N LEU A 6 -0.21 -3.06 -4.04
CA LEU A 6 0.09 -1.75 -3.49
C LEU A 6 0.19 -1.85 -1.97
N VAL A 7 1.25 -1.31 -1.42
CA VAL A 7 1.44 -1.13 0.02
C VAL A 7 1.49 0.36 0.32
N ALA A 8 1.09 0.73 1.55
CA ALA A 8 1.41 2.05 2.06
C ALA A 8 2.93 2.23 2.10
N ALA A 9 3.40 3.43 1.74
CA ALA A 9 4.80 3.77 1.91
C ALA A 9 5.20 3.66 3.40
N GLU A 10 6.48 3.36 3.65
CA GLU A 10 6.98 3.21 5.01
C GLU A 10 6.77 4.50 5.81
N GLY A 11 6.19 4.38 7.02
CA GLY A 11 5.85 5.52 7.86
C GLY A 11 4.65 6.36 7.37
N ARG A 12 3.92 5.90 6.35
CA ARG A 12 2.68 6.53 5.87
C ARG A 12 1.45 5.69 6.22
N THR A 13 0.41 6.39 6.64
CA THR A 13 -0.89 5.80 6.95
C THR A 13 -1.88 6.21 5.86
N VAL A 14 -2.21 5.26 4.98
CA VAL A 14 -3.19 5.49 3.91
C VAL A 14 -4.54 4.98 4.40
N HIS A 15 -5.56 5.84 4.41
CA HIS A 15 -6.94 5.42 4.64
C HIS A 15 -7.63 5.17 3.30
N GLN A 16 -8.28 4.02 3.17
CA GLN A 16 -9.18 3.69 2.09
C GLN A 16 -10.38 4.65 2.05
N PRO A 17 -11.11 4.71 0.93
CA PRO A 17 -12.29 5.57 0.80
C PRO A 17 -13.42 5.24 1.79
N ASP A 18 -13.46 4.02 2.32
CA ASP A 18 -14.42 3.60 3.37
C ASP A 18 -14.00 4.05 4.78
N GLY A 19 -12.80 4.63 4.93
CA GLY A 19 -12.19 5.01 6.21
C GLY A 19 -11.31 3.93 6.85
N SER A 20 -11.30 2.71 6.32
CA SER A 20 -10.44 1.62 6.77
C SER A 20 -8.98 1.90 6.44
N LEU A 21 -8.06 1.41 7.26
CA LEU A 21 -6.64 1.50 6.98
C LEU A 21 -6.26 0.64 5.77
N TRP A 22 -5.32 1.12 4.97
CA TRP A 22 -4.69 0.34 3.93
C TRP A 22 -3.86 -0.79 4.57
N PRO A 23 -4.00 -2.04 4.14
CA PRO A 23 -3.31 -3.15 4.79
C PRO A 23 -1.80 -3.01 4.66
N ALA A 24 -1.09 -3.18 5.78
CA ALA A 24 0.38 -3.16 5.83
C ALA A 24 1.00 -4.30 5.00
N GLU A 25 0.29 -5.43 4.88
CA GLU A 25 0.69 -6.53 3.98
C GLU A 25 0.63 -6.12 2.50
N GLY A 26 -0.18 -5.12 2.18
CA GLY A 26 -0.50 -4.68 0.83
C GLY A 26 -1.77 -5.32 0.31
N MET A 27 -2.38 -4.64 -0.65
CA MET A 27 -3.61 -5.07 -1.33
C MET A 27 -3.39 -5.05 -2.83
N GLU A 28 -4.07 -5.92 -3.56
CA GLU A 28 -4.09 -5.84 -5.02
C GLU A 28 -4.63 -4.50 -5.50
N ASP A 29 -3.99 -3.88 -6.49
CA ASP A 29 -4.44 -2.60 -7.04
C ASP A 29 -5.84 -2.75 -7.67
N PRO A 30 -6.89 -2.15 -7.09
CA PRO A 30 -8.22 -2.13 -7.70
C PRO A 30 -8.29 -1.19 -8.92
N GLN A 31 -7.16 -0.56 -9.30
CA GLN A 31 -6.99 0.35 -10.42
C GLN A 31 -7.94 1.57 -10.39
N THR A 32 -8.31 2.00 -9.18
CA THR A 32 -9.23 3.11 -8.95
C THR A 32 -8.51 4.46 -9.07
N HIS A 33 -9.29 5.53 -9.17
CA HIS A 33 -8.75 6.90 -9.14
C HIS A 33 -8.00 7.18 -7.81
N PHE A 34 -8.46 6.58 -6.71
CA PHE A 34 -7.83 6.69 -5.40
C PHE A 34 -6.39 6.15 -5.41
N THR A 35 -6.19 4.92 -5.89
CA THR A 35 -4.84 4.31 -5.87
C THR A 35 -3.89 5.05 -6.79
N ARG A 36 -4.34 5.46 -7.98
CA ARG A 36 -3.52 6.28 -8.89
C ARG A 36 -3.07 7.59 -8.26
N ARG A 37 -3.98 8.29 -7.57
CA ARG A 37 -3.65 9.54 -6.86
C ARG A 37 -2.63 9.28 -5.76
N ARG A 38 -2.84 8.25 -4.93
CA ARG A 38 -1.91 7.94 -3.83
C ARG A 38 -0.55 7.44 -4.31
N ILE A 39 -0.49 6.76 -5.45
CA ILE A 39 0.78 6.42 -6.11
C ILE A 39 1.49 7.70 -6.57
N ALA A 40 0.76 8.63 -7.19
CA ALA A 40 1.33 9.91 -7.62
C ALA A 40 1.80 10.79 -6.45
N ASP A 41 1.08 10.76 -5.33
CA ASP A 41 1.43 11.47 -4.10
C ASP A 41 2.60 10.81 -3.35
N GLY A 42 2.97 9.57 -3.71
CA GLY A 42 3.99 8.77 -3.03
C GLY A 42 3.49 8.10 -1.73
N ASP A 43 2.18 8.10 -1.49
CA ASP A 43 1.54 7.46 -0.35
C ASP A 43 1.40 5.93 -0.53
N LEU A 44 1.18 5.48 -1.77
CA LEU A 44 1.14 4.06 -2.14
C LEU A 44 2.28 3.72 -3.08
N ILE A 45 2.94 2.59 -2.82
CA ILE A 45 4.02 2.09 -3.67
C ILE A 45 3.71 0.68 -4.14
N VAL A 46 4.19 0.33 -5.33
CA VAL A 46 4.09 -1.04 -5.85
C VAL A 46 5.05 -1.89 -5.04
N LYS A 47 4.51 -2.89 -4.33
CA LYS A 47 5.31 -3.86 -3.59
C LYS A 47 6.12 -4.70 -4.58
N PRO A 48 7.46 -4.56 -4.66
CA PRO A 48 8.26 -5.52 -5.40
C PRO A 48 8.07 -6.89 -4.73
N ARG A 49 8.05 -7.98 -5.52
CA ARG A 49 7.75 -9.35 -5.04
C ARG A 49 8.76 -9.90 -4.02
N GLU A 50 9.73 -9.11 -3.57
CA GLU A 50 10.68 -9.53 -2.56
C GLU A 50 10.13 -9.29 -1.14
N VAL A 51 9.65 -10.41 -0.59
CA VAL A 51 9.80 -10.86 0.80
C VAL A 51 9.45 -9.82 1.86
N ALA A 52 8.31 -10.06 2.51
CA ALA A 52 8.00 -9.56 3.84
C ALA A 52 9.24 -9.64 4.75
N LYS A 53 9.87 -8.49 5.04
CA LYS A 53 10.80 -8.35 6.16
C LYS A 53 10.62 -6.99 6.82
N LYS A 54 9.99 -7.07 8.01
CA LYS A 54 10.02 -6.15 9.17
C LYS A 54 9.35 -4.78 8.92
N THR A 55 8.59 -4.20 9.86
CA THR A 55 8.88 -4.11 11.30
C THR A 55 7.63 -3.69 12.08
N GLU A 56 7.16 -4.54 12.99
CA GLU A 56 6.52 -4.18 14.28
C GLU A 56 6.82 -5.43 15.13
N GLU A 57 7.78 -5.42 16.05
CA GLU A 57 7.69 -4.76 17.35
C GLU A 57 9.11 -4.72 17.97
N THR A 58 9.55 -3.56 18.45
CA THR A 58 10.67 -3.45 19.40
C THR A 58 10.19 -2.57 20.52
N LYS A 59 9.79 -3.17 21.64
CA LYS A 59 10.35 -2.93 22.98
C LYS A 59 9.60 -3.72 24.04
#